data_AF-A0A1M6F670-F1
#
_entry.id   AF-A0A1M6F670-F1
#
_cell.length_a   1.000
_cell.length_b   1.000
_cell.length_c   1.000
_cell.angle_alpha   90.00
_cell.angle_beta   90.00
_cell.angle_gamma   90.00
#
_symmetry.space_group_name_H-M   'P 1'
#
loop_
_entity.id
_entity.type
_entity.pdbx_description
1 polymer ?
#
loop_
_entity_poly.entity_id
_entity_poly.type
_entity_poly.pdbx_seq_one_letter_code
_entity_poly.pdbx_strand_id
1 'polypeptide(L)'
;MNIKNRIFIIFVILSSFLISCGANKNVDTKEVLITGKIEPKIKSGEDITFYVATDIHYLSKSLTDGGEAFQNFIDSGDGKQLKYIDEITDAFINDIKKNRPQVLIISGDLTNNGEKKSHEDLAKKLKVVEDSGTSVYVIPGNHDILNPWAREFKEDKQLKTDYISDKDFEDIYGEYGYKEAISRDKNTLSYLSAPSEDVWLLMLDTCQYKDNEKNKKPQTDGRITDETYKWIEECRKLAKDNDAELVTVMHHNLMDHSEVVKDGFTLNDNQKAINNFLNNEIKFTLSGHIHVQDISSYKNPESSKKIYDITTGALSVYPQKYGVLKYASPNKEFDYSTEWVNVEDWAKENKNTDTNLLSFKEYSKKAFGDKAADMAYINLADVKGYSIEQINLMSETFKELNLKYFEGTENIDNESILNSEGYKLWQTNPPGFLAKYIQSISSDKDTDDNNLHIDNK
;
A
#
# COMPACT_ATOMS: atom_id res chain seq x y z
N MET A 1 -33.01 -83.79 -4.68
CA MET A 1 -33.22 -82.33 -4.74
C MET A 1 -31.85 -81.68 -4.66
N ASN A 2 -31.21 -81.55 -5.83
CA ASN A 2 -31.11 -80.32 -6.63
C ASN A 2 -29.93 -79.46 -6.13
N ILE A 3 -28.72 -79.63 -6.70
CA ILE A 3 -28.26 -79.05 -8.00
C ILE A 3 -28.16 -77.53 -7.81
N LYS A 4 -26.98 -76.87 -7.80
CA LYS A 4 -25.96 -76.75 -8.86
C LYS A 4 -24.67 -76.21 -8.21
N ASN A 5 -23.54 -76.91 -8.30
CA ASN A 5 -22.51 -76.79 -9.35
C ASN A 5 -21.61 -75.55 -9.20
N ARG A 6 -20.37 -75.70 -8.73
CA ARG A 6 -19.15 -76.31 -9.34
C ARG A 6 -18.32 -75.24 -10.05
N ILE A 7 -17.17 -74.84 -9.49
CA ILE A 7 -15.81 -75.42 -9.63
C ILE A 7 -15.13 -74.98 -10.95
N PHE A 8 -13.95 -74.34 -10.82
CA PHE A 8 -12.66 -74.60 -11.51
C PHE A 8 -11.73 -73.40 -11.15
N ILE A 9 -10.82 -73.44 -10.17
CA ILE A 9 -9.48 -74.08 -10.10
C ILE A 9 -8.77 -74.15 -11.46
N ILE A 10 -7.66 -73.41 -11.63
CA ILE A 10 -6.32 -73.96 -11.92
C ILE A 10 -5.26 -72.84 -11.88
N PHE A 11 -4.14 -73.20 -11.24
CA PHE A 11 -2.86 -72.52 -11.05
C PHE A 11 -2.17 -72.06 -12.35
N VAL A 12 -1.20 -71.13 -12.24
CA VAL A 12 0.25 -71.38 -12.50
C VAL A 12 1.07 -70.10 -12.30
N ILE A 13 2.17 -70.24 -11.55
CA ILE A 13 3.29 -69.30 -11.40
C ILE A 13 4.17 -69.38 -12.65
N LEU A 14 4.57 -68.26 -13.26
CA LEU A 14 5.88 -68.18 -13.93
C LEU A 14 6.39 -66.75 -14.09
N SER A 15 7.63 -66.58 -13.65
CA SER A 15 8.51 -65.41 -13.71
C SER A 15 9.09 -65.15 -15.10
N SER A 16 9.26 -63.89 -15.48
CA SER A 16 10.47 -63.41 -16.20
C SER A 16 10.53 -61.88 -16.31
N PHE A 17 11.76 -61.39 -16.05
CA PHE A 17 12.24 -60.02 -16.20
C PHE A 17 11.98 -59.41 -17.59
N LEU A 18 11.64 -58.12 -17.62
CA LEU A 18 12.19 -57.18 -18.59
C LEU A 18 12.41 -55.82 -17.89
N ILE A 19 13.69 -55.49 -17.72
CA ILE A 19 14.20 -54.15 -17.44
C ILE A 19 13.98 -53.33 -18.72
N SER A 20 13.35 -52.17 -18.59
CA SER A 20 13.60 -51.04 -19.48
C SER A 20 13.59 -49.77 -18.66
N CYS A 21 14.76 -49.16 -18.56
CA CYS A 21 15.00 -47.86 -17.96
C CYS A 21 14.17 -46.80 -18.67
N GLY A 22 13.29 -46.14 -17.93
CA GLY A 22 12.70 -44.86 -18.27
C GLY A 22 12.72 -43.99 -17.03
N ALA A 23 13.77 -43.18 -16.89
CA ALA A 23 13.88 -42.21 -15.81
C ALA A 23 12.81 -41.13 -15.98
N ASN A 24 11.61 -41.37 -15.45
CA ASN A 24 10.72 -40.28 -15.12
C ASN A 24 11.12 -39.78 -13.75
N LYS A 25 11.86 -38.67 -13.74
CA LYS A 25 11.93 -37.79 -12.58
C LYS A 25 10.47 -37.54 -12.16
N ASN A 26 10.08 -38.04 -11.00
CA ASN A 26 8.99 -37.48 -10.24
C ASN A 26 9.36 -36.02 -10.00
N VAL A 27 8.89 -35.13 -10.88
CA VAL A 27 8.77 -33.73 -10.53
C VAL A 27 7.67 -33.74 -9.47
N ASP A 28 8.11 -33.54 -8.23
CA ASP A 28 7.26 -33.28 -7.08
C ASP A 28 6.51 -31.97 -7.38
N THR A 29 5.45 -32.08 -8.19
CA THR A 29 4.52 -31.00 -8.46
C THR A 29 3.71 -30.88 -7.19
N LYS A 30 4.24 -30.14 -6.22
CA LYS A 30 3.39 -29.57 -5.18
C LYS A 30 2.40 -28.67 -5.93
N GLU A 31 1.22 -29.23 -6.18
CA GLU A 31 0.07 -28.48 -6.63
C GLU A 31 -0.10 -27.29 -5.69
N VAL A 32 -0.30 -26.11 -6.25
CA VAL A 32 -0.71 -24.92 -5.50
C VAL A 32 -1.88 -25.35 -4.61
N LEU A 33 -1.79 -25.09 -3.31
CA LEU A 33 -2.94 -25.28 -2.42
C LEU A 33 -3.99 -24.23 -2.79
N ILE A 34 -4.80 -24.55 -3.79
CA ILE A 34 -6.01 -23.81 -4.14
C ILE A 34 -6.95 -23.96 -2.94
N THR A 35 -7.09 -22.89 -2.16
CA THR A 35 -7.92 -22.84 -0.96
C THR A 35 -9.34 -22.36 -1.26
N GLY A 36 -9.55 -21.70 -2.40
CA GLY A 36 -10.83 -21.15 -2.83
C GLY A 36 -11.18 -21.51 -4.28
N LYS A 37 -12.33 -21.02 -4.76
CA LYS A 37 -12.75 -21.20 -6.15
C LYS A 37 -12.36 -19.99 -6.99
N ILE A 38 -12.05 -20.22 -8.26
CA ILE A 38 -11.86 -19.16 -9.25
C ILE A 38 -13.26 -18.81 -9.79
N GLU A 39 -13.90 -17.79 -9.20
CA GLU A 39 -15.24 -17.31 -9.59
C GLU A 39 -15.21 -15.78 -9.83
N PRO A 40 -14.51 -15.31 -10.88
CA PRO A 40 -14.35 -13.88 -11.14
C PRO A 40 -15.67 -13.18 -11.48
N LYS A 41 -15.83 -11.96 -10.94
CA LYS A 41 -17.02 -11.12 -11.13
C LYS A 41 -16.98 -10.39 -12.48
N ILE A 42 -15.80 -9.99 -12.92
CA ILE A 42 -15.57 -9.23 -14.16
C ILE A 42 -15.13 -10.19 -15.27
N LYS A 43 -15.75 -10.08 -16.45
CA LYS A 43 -15.52 -11.01 -17.57
C LYS A 43 -14.32 -10.62 -18.42
N SER A 44 -13.73 -11.62 -19.07
CA SER A 44 -12.63 -11.42 -20.00
C SER A 44 -13.04 -10.48 -21.14
N GLY A 45 -12.12 -9.63 -21.57
CA GLY A 45 -12.35 -8.64 -22.64
C GLY A 45 -12.88 -7.29 -22.18
N GLU A 46 -13.08 -7.08 -20.88
CA GLU A 46 -13.54 -5.80 -20.32
C GLU A 46 -12.38 -4.92 -19.84
N ASP A 47 -12.47 -3.61 -20.08
CA ASP A 47 -11.59 -2.64 -19.44
C ASP A 47 -11.91 -2.56 -17.93
N ILE A 48 -10.88 -2.47 -17.10
CA ILE A 48 -11.02 -2.49 -15.64
C ILE A 48 -10.40 -1.23 -15.06
N THR A 49 -11.16 -0.51 -14.23
CA THR A 49 -10.64 0.60 -13.44
C THR A 49 -10.51 0.18 -11.98
N PHE A 50 -9.29 0.31 -11.46
CA PHE A 50 -8.95 0.11 -10.06
C PHE A 50 -8.72 1.48 -9.44
N TYR A 51 -9.28 1.70 -8.26
CA TYR A 51 -8.81 2.75 -7.36
C TYR A 51 -7.82 2.13 -6.37
N VAL A 52 -6.75 2.84 -6.09
CA VAL A 52 -5.64 2.41 -5.22
C VAL A 52 -5.47 3.46 -4.14
N ALA A 53 -5.66 3.06 -2.89
CA ALA A 53 -5.43 3.90 -1.72
C ALA A 53 -4.48 3.21 -0.75
N THR A 54 -3.88 3.97 0.15
CA THR A 54 -2.98 3.47 1.17
C THR A 54 -2.95 4.43 2.34
N ASP A 55 -2.50 3.95 3.51
CA ASP A 55 -2.16 4.80 4.65
C ASP A 55 -3.31 5.75 5.03
N ILE A 56 -4.53 5.17 5.06
CA ILE A 56 -5.74 5.88 5.51
C ILE A 56 -5.55 6.31 6.96
N HIS A 57 -4.85 5.52 7.76
CA HIS A 57 -4.65 5.80 9.18
C HIS A 57 -5.94 6.20 9.89
N TYR A 58 -7.02 5.50 9.57
CA TYR A 58 -8.33 5.83 10.07
C TYR A 58 -8.35 5.77 11.59
N LEU A 59 -8.85 6.84 12.22
CA LEU A 59 -9.13 6.91 13.64
C LEU A 59 -10.64 7.08 13.82
N SER A 60 -11.28 6.11 14.48
CA SER A 60 -12.72 6.24 14.76
C SER A 60 -13.02 7.51 15.55
N LYS A 61 -14.02 8.28 15.11
CA LYS A 61 -14.55 9.45 15.83
C LYS A 61 -14.92 9.16 17.29
N SER A 62 -15.25 7.91 17.62
CA SER A 62 -15.58 7.52 18.99
C SER A 62 -14.38 7.39 19.94
N LEU A 63 -13.16 7.39 19.39
CA LEU A 63 -11.90 7.28 20.15
C LEU A 63 -11.27 8.64 20.47
N THR A 64 -11.92 9.75 20.13
CA THR A 64 -11.43 11.08 20.44
C THR A 64 -12.58 12.02 20.76
N ASP A 65 -12.41 12.86 21.76
CA ASP A 65 -13.32 13.98 22.06
C ASP A 65 -12.83 15.31 21.46
N GLY A 66 -11.72 15.29 20.71
CA GLY A 66 -11.10 16.49 20.15
C GLY A 66 -10.38 17.37 21.18
N GLY A 67 -10.24 16.89 22.42
CA GLY A 67 -9.62 17.61 23.54
C GLY A 67 -8.10 17.79 23.41
N GLU A 68 -7.49 18.36 24.44
CA GLU A 68 -6.08 18.75 24.48
C GLU A 68 -5.13 17.59 24.15
N ALA A 69 -5.38 16.38 24.66
CA ALA A 69 -4.54 15.22 24.38
C ALA A 69 -4.49 14.87 22.89
N PHE A 70 -5.63 14.99 22.20
CA PHE A 70 -5.73 14.73 20.77
C PHE A 70 -5.05 15.84 19.97
N GLN A 71 -5.26 17.11 20.33
CA GLN A 71 -4.59 18.24 19.68
C GLN A 71 -3.06 18.12 19.79
N ASN A 72 -2.55 17.84 21.00
CA ASN A 72 -1.13 17.60 21.21
C ASN A 72 -0.58 16.42 20.39
N PHE A 73 -1.39 15.36 20.22
CA PHE A 73 -1.02 14.20 19.40
C PHE A 73 -0.92 14.54 17.91
N ILE A 74 -1.88 15.27 17.35
CA ILE A 74 -1.84 15.66 15.93
C ILE A 74 -0.74 16.71 15.66
N ASP A 75 -0.54 17.65 16.58
CA ASP A 75 0.46 18.71 16.46
C ASP A 75 1.88 18.13 16.45
N SER A 76 2.13 17.11 17.27
CA SER A 76 3.41 16.38 17.32
C SER A 76 3.55 15.26 16.29
N GLY A 77 2.49 14.94 15.54
CA GLY A 77 2.48 13.89 14.52
C GLY A 77 3.30 14.21 13.27
N ASP A 78 3.21 13.35 12.25
CA ASP A 78 3.95 13.41 10.97
C ASP A 78 3.20 14.17 9.86
N GLY A 79 2.09 14.84 10.17
CA GLY A 79 1.31 15.63 9.21
C GLY A 79 0.02 14.97 8.72
N LYS A 80 -0.31 13.78 9.24
CA LYS A 80 -1.62 13.15 9.05
C LYS A 80 -2.76 14.07 9.49
N GLN A 81 -3.76 14.22 8.64
CA GLN A 81 -4.98 15.00 8.86
C GLN A 81 -5.99 14.26 9.74
N LEU A 82 -5.55 13.70 10.88
CA LEU A 82 -6.37 12.88 11.79
C LEU A 82 -7.61 13.62 12.31
N LYS A 83 -7.56 14.95 12.39
CA LYS A 83 -8.72 15.78 12.73
C LYS A 83 -9.90 15.56 11.77
N TYR A 84 -9.63 15.38 10.49
CA TYR A 84 -10.65 15.24 9.44
C TYR A 84 -10.63 13.87 8.76
N ILE A 85 -9.98 12.86 9.36
CA ILE A 85 -9.76 11.60 8.65
C ILE A 85 -11.06 10.86 8.34
N ASP A 86 -12.09 11.01 9.18
CA ASP A 86 -13.41 10.46 8.92
C ASP A 86 -14.08 11.13 7.71
N GLU A 87 -13.99 12.46 7.61
CA GLU A 87 -14.51 13.24 6.47
C GLU A 87 -13.74 12.97 5.18
N ILE A 88 -12.41 12.85 5.24
CA ILE A 88 -11.56 12.47 4.10
C ILE A 88 -11.96 11.07 3.60
N THR A 89 -12.15 10.12 4.52
CA THR A 89 -12.56 8.75 4.17
C THR A 89 -13.96 8.74 3.55
N ASP A 90 -14.91 9.50 4.10
CA ASP A 90 -16.27 9.61 3.56
C ASP A 90 -16.30 10.29 2.19
N ALA A 91 -15.45 11.30 1.96
CA ALA A 91 -15.28 11.94 0.67
C ALA A 91 -14.70 10.99 -0.38
N PHE A 92 -13.67 10.21 -0.02
CA PHE A 92 -13.10 9.20 -0.91
C PHE A 92 -14.14 8.13 -1.29
N ILE A 93 -14.95 7.67 -0.34
CA ILE A 93 -16.06 6.74 -0.60
C ILE A 93 -17.12 7.39 -1.51
N ASN A 94 -17.35 8.68 -1.39
CA ASN A 94 -18.25 9.41 -2.28
C ASN A 94 -17.73 9.45 -3.71
N ASP A 95 -16.42 9.66 -3.90
CA ASP A 95 -15.78 9.59 -5.23
C ASP A 95 -15.92 8.19 -5.84
N ILE A 96 -15.69 7.13 -5.06
CA ILE A 96 -15.92 5.74 -5.49
C ILE A 96 -17.37 5.52 -5.91
N LYS A 97 -18.35 5.99 -5.12
CA LYS A 97 -19.77 5.82 -5.45
C LYS A 97 -20.19 6.56 -6.73
N LYS A 98 -19.57 7.70 -7.03
CA LYS A 98 -19.82 8.50 -8.23
C LYS A 98 -19.19 7.88 -9.46
N ASN A 99 -17.92 7.49 -9.35
CA ASN A 99 -17.12 7.05 -10.49
C ASN A 99 -17.20 5.53 -10.74
N ARG A 100 -17.63 4.77 -9.74
CA ARG A 100 -17.85 3.32 -9.77
C ARG A 100 -16.70 2.53 -10.40
N PRO A 101 -15.46 2.65 -9.88
CA PRO A 101 -14.40 1.73 -10.26
C PRO A 101 -14.84 0.30 -9.96
N GLN A 102 -14.40 -0.67 -10.76
CA GLN A 102 -14.75 -2.06 -10.52
C GLN A 102 -14.06 -2.62 -9.27
N VAL A 103 -12.87 -2.10 -8.95
CA VAL A 103 -12.04 -2.59 -7.84
C VAL A 103 -11.47 -1.43 -7.01
N LEU A 104 -11.44 -1.60 -5.69
CA LEU A 104 -10.68 -0.78 -4.75
C LEU A 104 -9.60 -1.64 -4.08
N ILE A 105 -8.36 -1.16 -4.09
CA ILE A 105 -7.21 -1.74 -3.39
C ILE A 105 -6.81 -0.81 -2.25
N ILE A 106 -6.59 -1.36 -1.05
CA ILE A 106 -5.99 -0.63 0.09
C ILE A 106 -4.71 -1.34 0.53
N SER A 107 -3.55 -0.73 0.29
CA SER A 107 -2.23 -1.36 0.49
C SER A 107 -1.63 -1.14 1.89
N GLY A 108 -2.43 -1.28 2.95
CA GLY A 108 -1.96 -1.20 4.33
C GLY A 108 -2.20 0.14 5.02
N ASP A 109 -1.84 0.15 6.30
CA ASP A 109 -2.05 1.22 7.28
C ASP A 109 -3.48 1.77 7.22
N LEU A 110 -4.40 0.82 7.39
CA LEU A 110 -5.84 1.07 7.40
C LEU A 110 -6.21 1.98 8.58
N THR A 111 -5.56 1.78 9.72
CA THR A 111 -5.86 2.47 10.98
C THR A 111 -4.68 3.28 11.51
N ASN A 112 -4.97 4.23 12.39
CA ASN A 112 -3.94 5.10 12.96
C ASN A 112 -2.90 4.31 13.78
N ASN A 113 -3.33 3.52 14.75
CA ASN A 113 -2.45 2.65 15.53
C ASN A 113 -3.11 1.32 15.91
N GLY A 114 -3.85 0.71 14.98
CA GLY A 114 -4.38 -0.65 15.15
C GLY A 114 -5.54 -0.73 16.14
N GLU A 115 -6.24 0.38 16.39
CA GLU A 115 -7.35 0.37 17.34
C GLU A 115 -8.49 -0.48 16.79
N LYS A 116 -8.95 -1.47 17.57
CA LYS A 116 -10.02 -2.39 17.17
C LYS A 116 -11.27 -1.64 16.70
N LYS A 117 -11.63 -0.57 17.39
CA LYS A 117 -12.78 0.27 17.05
C LYS A 117 -12.58 1.02 15.72
N SER A 118 -11.36 1.45 15.41
CA SER A 118 -11.02 2.03 14.10
C SER A 118 -11.20 0.99 12.99
N HIS A 119 -10.70 -0.24 13.18
CA HIS A 119 -10.89 -1.33 12.23
C HIS A 119 -12.37 -1.64 11.97
N GLU A 120 -13.16 -1.81 13.03
CA GLU A 120 -14.59 -2.11 12.93
C GLU A 120 -15.39 -1.01 12.21
N ASP A 121 -15.05 0.26 12.44
CA ASP A 121 -15.76 1.37 11.82
C ASP A 121 -15.32 1.60 10.37
N LEU A 122 -14.02 1.42 10.05
CA LEU A 122 -13.56 1.42 8.67
C LEU A 122 -14.17 0.27 7.88
N ALA A 123 -14.24 -0.94 8.45
CA ALA A 123 -14.90 -2.08 7.80
C ALA A 123 -16.37 -1.78 7.46
N LYS A 124 -17.12 -1.06 8.31
CA LYS A 124 -18.49 -0.64 7.97
C LYS A 124 -18.53 0.33 6.79
N LYS A 125 -17.54 1.22 6.70
CA LYS A 125 -17.40 2.14 5.57
C LYS A 125 -17.05 1.40 4.28
N LEU A 126 -16.16 0.41 4.32
CA LEU A 126 -15.83 -0.45 3.17
C LEU A 126 -17.04 -1.28 2.70
N LYS A 127 -17.91 -1.70 3.62
CA LYS A 127 -19.19 -2.31 3.24
C LYS A 127 -20.04 -1.39 2.36
N VAL A 128 -20.07 -0.08 2.62
CA VAL A 128 -20.78 0.88 1.77
C VAL A 128 -20.19 0.93 0.36
N VAL A 129 -18.87 0.75 0.23
CA VAL A 129 -18.20 0.65 -1.07
C VAL A 129 -18.65 -0.61 -1.82
N GLU A 130 -18.63 -1.77 -1.19
CA GLU A 130 -19.10 -3.02 -1.83
C GLU A 130 -20.58 -2.98 -2.20
N ASP A 131 -21.42 -2.44 -1.32
CA ASP A 131 -22.86 -2.28 -1.59
C ASP A 131 -23.11 -1.32 -2.78
N SER A 132 -22.11 -0.53 -3.20
CA SER A 132 -22.17 0.32 -4.40
C SER A 132 -21.73 -0.36 -5.69
N GLY A 133 -21.21 -1.59 -5.61
CA GLY A 133 -20.80 -2.44 -6.73
C GLY A 133 -19.29 -2.53 -6.97
N THR A 134 -18.47 -1.83 -6.17
CA THR A 134 -16.99 -1.89 -6.24
C THR A 134 -16.46 -3.00 -5.34
N SER A 135 -15.69 -3.95 -5.85
CA SER A 135 -15.06 -5.00 -5.01
C SER A 135 -13.86 -4.45 -4.25
N VAL A 136 -13.71 -4.77 -2.97
CA VAL A 136 -12.65 -4.21 -2.11
C VAL A 136 -11.63 -5.29 -1.75
N TYR A 137 -10.33 -4.94 -1.79
CA TYR A 137 -9.23 -5.82 -1.41
C TYR A 137 -8.24 -5.08 -0.51
N VAL A 138 -7.92 -5.64 0.65
CA VAL A 138 -7.05 -4.99 1.64
C VAL A 138 -5.95 -5.91 2.15
N ILE A 139 -4.82 -5.33 2.51
CA ILE A 139 -3.74 -5.97 3.28
C ILE A 139 -3.39 -5.08 4.48
N PRO A 140 -2.82 -5.62 5.56
CA PRO A 140 -2.40 -4.78 6.70
C PRO A 140 -1.15 -3.96 6.37
N GLY A 141 -0.99 -2.83 7.06
CA GLY A 141 0.29 -2.14 7.21
C GLY A 141 0.90 -2.32 8.60
N ASN A 142 2.03 -1.66 8.84
CA ASN A 142 2.78 -1.84 10.08
C ASN A 142 2.07 -1.27 11.32
N HIS A 143 1.05 -0.42 11.14
CA HIS A 143 0.25 0.14 12.23
C HIS A 143 -0.96 -0.70 12.66
N ASP A 144 -1.38 -1.69 11.86
CA ASP A 144 -2.70 -2.31 12.02
C ASP A 144 -2.76 -3.43 13.07
N ILE A 145 -1.74 -4.28 13.14
CA ILE A 145 -1.83 -5.57 13.87
C ILE A 145 -0.94 -5.58 15.11
N LEU A 146 -1.50 -6.08 16.22
CA LEU A 146 -0.82 -6.23 17.52
C LEU A 146 -0.11 -4.94 17.96
N ASN A 147 -0.72 -3.78 17.69
CA ASN A 147 -0.08 -2.49 17.90
C ASN A 147 -0.28 -1.99 19.35
N PRO A 148 0.77 -2.01 20.21
CA PRO A 148 0.65 -1.57 21.60
C PRO A 148 0.49 -0.05 21.76
N TRP A 149 0.52 0.71 20.66
CA TRP A 149 0.27 2.15 20.63
C TRP A 149 -1.19 2.52 20.41
N ALA A 150 -2.12 1.56 20.30
CA ALA A 150 -3.56 1.86 20.23
C ALA A 150 -4.02 2.76 21.41
N ARG A 151 -4.55 3.94 21.11
CA ARG A 151 -5.05 4.90 22.12
C ARG A 151 -6.45 5.42 21.79
N GLU A 152 -7.18 5.78 22.85
CA GLU A 152 -8.27 6.75 22.79
C GLU A 152 -7.85 8.05 23.51
N PHE A 153 -8.46 9.17 23.13
CA PHE A 153 -8.15 10.51 23.62
C PHE A 153 -9.36 11.06 24.36
N LYS A 154 -9.17 11.44 25.63
CA LYS A 154 -10.20 12.04 26.49
C LYS A 154 -9.60 13.18 27.29
N GLU A 155 -10.15 14.37 27.13
CA GLU A 155 -9.70 15.60 27.77
C GLU A 155 -8.19 15.82 27.56
N ASP A 156 -7.41 15.75 28.63
CA ASP A 156 -5.95 15.93 28.69
C ASP A 156 -5.17 14.61 28.69
N LYS A 157 -5.82 13.45 28.46
CA LYS A 157 -5.21 12.12 28.55
C LYS A 157 -5.30 11.28 27.28
N GLN A 158 -4.24 10.52 27.05
CA GLN A 158 -4.23 9.36 26.15
C GLN A 158 -4.44 8.09 26.98
N LEU A 159 -5.50 7.35 26.70
CA LEU A 159 -5.83 6.10 27.37
C LEU A 159 -5.57 4.93 26.42
N LYS A 160 -5.17 3.78 26.96
CA LYS A 160 -5.05 2.56 26.14
C LYS A 160 -6.43 2.11 25.68
N THR A 161 -6.51 1.67 24.43
CA THR A 161 -7.68 0.98 23.88
C THR A 161 -7.25 -0.36 23.28
N ASP A 162 -8.21 -1.21 22.96
CA ASP A 162 -7.94 -2.54 22.40
C ASP A 162 -7.37 -2.43 20.99
N TYR A 163 -6.40 -3.28 20.68
CA TYR A 163 -5.91 -3.57 19.33
C TYR A 163 -6.33 -4.98 18.90
N ILE A 164 -6.06 -5.33 17.64
CA ILE A 164 -6.49 -6.61 17.04
C ILE A 164 -5.31 -7.55 16.77
N SER A 165 -5.59 -8.85 16.73
CA SER A 165 -4.68 -9.87 16.20
C SER A 165 -4.76 -9.99 14.67
N ASP A 166 -3.85 -10.74 14.06
CA ASP A 166 -3.90 -11.13 12.65
C ASP A 166 -5.18 -11.90 12.31
N LYS A 167 -5.62 -12.79 13.20
CA LYS A 167 -6.90 -13.49 13.06
C LYS A 167 -8.10 -12.53 13.09
N ASP A 168 -8.11 -11.59 14.03
CA ASP A 168 -9.17 -10.58 14.10
C ASP A 168 -9.19 -9.72 12.83
N PHE A 169 -8.02 -9.41 12.23
CA PHE A 169 -7.94 -8.70 10.95
C PHE A 169 -8.64 -9.50 9.84
N GLU A 170 -8.33 -10.80 9.71
CA GLU A 170 -9.01 -11.66 8.75
C GLU A 170 -10.52 -11.77 9.01
N ASP A 171 -10.95 -11.83 10.26
CA ASP A 171 -12.37 -11.90 10.62
C ASP A 171 -13.10 -10.57 10.29
N ILE A 172 -12.50 -9.41 10.58
CA ILE A 172 -13.07 -8.08 10.33
C ILE A 172 -13.10 -7.77 8.83
N TYR A 173 -12.01 -8.05 8.12
CA TYR A 173 -11.86 -7.74 6.71
C TYR A 173 -12.16 -8.91 5.78
N GLY A 174 -12.79 -9.96 6.31
CA GLY A 174 -13.03 -11.21 5.60
C GLY A 174 -13.67 -11.06 4.21
N GLU A 175 -14.68 -10.20 4.08
CA GLU A 175 -15.36 -9.95 2.80
C GLU A 175 -14.46 -9.20 1.80
N TYR A 176 -13.46 -8.45 2.28
CA TYR A 176 -12.61 -7.58 1.46
C TYR A 176 -11.35 -8.31 0.97
N GLY A 177 -11.57 -9.48 0.36
CA GLY A 177 -10.56 -10.29 -0.31
C GLY A 177 -10.25 -11.64 0.35
N TYR A 178 -10.23 -11.73 1.68
CA TYR A 178 -9.77 -12.94 2.38
C TYR A 178 -10.68 -14.17 2.17
N LYS A 179 -12.00 -13.98 2.15
CA LYS A 179 -13.01 -15.03 1.85
C LYS A 179 -13.14 -15.31 0.36
N GLU A 180 -12.73 -14.35 -0.48
CA GLU A 180 -12.74 -14.47 -1.95
C GLU A 180 -11.41 -15.03 -2.50
N ALA A 181 -10.42 -15.25 -1.63
CA ALA A 181 -9.08 -15.67 -2.04
C ALA A 181 -9.06 -17.07 -2.67
N ILE A 182 -8.40 -17.17 -3.83
CA ILE A 182 -8.12 -18.43 -4.53
C ILE A 182 -7.04 -19.22 -3.79
N SER A 183 -6.04 -18.52 -3.26
CA SER A 183 -4.92 -19.09 -2.53
C SER A 183 -4.51 -18.18 -1.38
N ARG A 184 -4.07 -18.77 -0.27
CA ARG A 184 -3.61 -18.08 0.93
C ARG A 184 -2.20 -18.53 1.28
N ASP A 185 -1.32 -17.57 1.59
CA ASP A 185 -0.07 -17.92 2.24
C ASP A 185 -0.36 -18.44 3.65
N LYS A 186 0.44 -19.41 4.13
CA LYS A 186 0.16 -20.08 5.40
C LYS A 186 0.66 -19.32 6.62
N ASN A 187 1.60 -18.39 6.43
CA ASN A 187 2.38 -17.80 7.52
C ASN A 187 2.16 -16.29 7.68
N THR A 188 1.46 -15.68 6.73
CA THR A 188 1.18 -14.25 6.62
C THR A 188 -0.28 -14.04 6.22
N LEU A 189 -0.76 -12.80 6.27
CA LEU A 189 -2.08 -12.42 5.72
C LEU A 189 -2.06 -12.22 4.20
N SER A 190 -1.08 -12.80 3.47
CA SER A 190 -1.01 -12.71 2.01
C SER A 190 -2.05 -13.62 1.34
N TYR A 191 -2.56 -13.18 0.19
CA TYR A 191 -3.54 -13.92 -0.58
C TYR A 191 -3.54 -13.58 -2.08
N LEU A 192 -4.04 -14.52 -2.88
CA LEU A 192 -4.28 -14.35 -4.31
C LEU A 192 -5.79 -14.26 -4.54
N SER A 193 -6.25 -13.24 -5.24
CA SER A 193 -7.66 -13.06 -5.62
C SER A 193 -7.81 -12.84 -7.12
N ALA A 194 -8.96 -13.22 -7.68
CA ALA A 194 -9.30 -12.97 -9.09
C ALA A 194 -10.60 -12.15 -9.19
N PRO A 195 -10.52 -10.81 -9.08
CA PRO A 195 -11.68 -9.97 -9.32
C PRO A 195 -12.19 -10.10 -10.77
N SER A 196 -11.30 -10.39 -11.73
CA SER A 196 -11.62 -10.61 -13.14
C SER A 196 -10.97 -11.88 -13.71
N GLU A 197 -11.44 -12.29 -14.88
CA GLU A 197 -10.83 -13.38 -15.66
C GLU A 197 -9.44 -12.99 -16.19
N ASP A 198 -9.19 -11.72 -16.50
CA ASP A 198 -7.96 -11.24 -17.16
C ASP A 198 -6.89 -10.68 -16.20
N VAL A 199 -7.29 -10.26 -14.99
CA VAL A 199 -6.43 -9.56 -14.02
C VAL A 199 -6.68 -10.08 -12.60
N TRP A 200 -5.62 -10.60 -12.00
CA TRP A 200 -5.62 -11.13 -10.64
C TRP A 200 -4.78 -10.25 -9.72
N LEU A 201 -5.08 -10.30 -8.42
CA LEU A 201 -4.44 -9.51 -7.38
C LEU A 201 -3.56 -10.41 -6.51
N LEU A 202 -2.26 -10.14 -6.51
CA LEU A 202 -1.30 -10.74 -5.59
C LEU A 202 -1.10 -9.80 -4.39
N MET A 203 -1.82 -10.07 -3.31
CA MET A 203 -1.92 -9.20 -2.13
C MET A 203 -0.95 -9.71 -1.05
N LEU A 204 0.11 -8.96 -0.75
CA LEU A 204 1.22 -9.41 0.09
C LEU A 204 1.25 -8.69 1.45
N ASP A 205 1.11 -9.46 2.53
CA ASP A 205 1.41 -9.00 3.89
C ASP A 205 2.94 -9.04 4.11
N THR A 206 3.55 -7.87 4.09
CA THR A 206 4.99 -7.67 4.31
C THR A 206 5.33 -7.27 5.74
N CYS A 207 4.34 -7.17 6.62
CA CYS A 207 4.45 -6.60 7.96
C CYS A 207 5.04 -7.59 8.97
N GLN A 208 5.68 -7.06 10.01
CA GLN A 208 6.32 -7.85 11.07
C GLN A 208 5.73 -7.54 12.44
N TYR A 209 4.55 -8.07 12.76
CA TYR A 209 3.84 -7.71 13.99
C TYR A 209 4.03 -8.67 15.18
N LYS A 210 4.65 -9.84 14.98
CA LYS A 210 4.74 -10.91 16.02
C LYS A 210 5.49 -10.51 17.29
N ASP A 211 6.46 -9.60 17.19
CA ASP A 211 7.24 -9.12 18.34
C ASP A 211 6.74 -7.75 18.85
N ASN A 212 5.66 -7.17 18.31
CA ASN A 212 5.20 -5.83 18.65
C ASN A 212 4.89 -5.67 20.15
N GLU A 213 4.13 -6.62 20.73
CA GLU A 213 3.78 -6.59 22.15
C GLU A 213 5.03 -6.67 23.05
N LYS A 214 5.95 -7.56 22.72
CA LYS A 214 7.22 -7.75 23.43
C LYS A 214 8.08 -6.49 23.36
N ASN A 215 8.13 -5.85 22.19
CA ASN A 215 8.90 -4.63 21.95
C ASN A 215 8.19 -3.37 22.46
N LYS A 216 6.89 -3.46 22.79
CA LYS A 216 6.03 -2.33 23.21
C LYS A 216 5.95 -1.21 22.18
N LYS A 217 6.19 -1.54 20.91
CA LYS A 217 6.05 -0.65 19.76
C LYS A 217 5.73 -1.47 18.51
N PRO A 218 5.02 -0.91 17.52
CA PRO A 218 4.94 -1.52 16.20
C PRO A 218 6.34 -1.55 15.58
N GLN A 219 6.68 -2.68 14.98
CA GLN A 219 7.85 -2.78 14.12
C GLN A 219 7.53 -2.13 12.78
N THR A 220 8.42 -1.28 12.30
CA THR A 220 8.19 -0.45 11.11
C THR A 220 8.73 -1.08 9.83
N ASP A 221 9.72 -1.95 9.92
CA ASP A 221 10.35 -2.59 8.76
C ASP A 221 9.58 -3.82 8.26
N GLY A 222 9.69 -4.08 6.95
CA GLY A 222 8.99 -5.16 6.26
C GLY A 222 9.92 -6.20 5.65
N ARG A 223 9.39 -7.41 5.43
CA ARG A 223 10.11 -8.48 4.73
C ARG A 223 9.18 -9.49 4.08
N ILE A 224 9.70 -10.21 3.09
CA ILE A 224 9.07 -11.40 2.51
C ILE A 224 9.89 -12.63 2.91
N THR A 225 9.22 -13.68 3.40
CA THR A 225 9.89 -14.92 3.83
C THR A 225 10.17 -15.87 2.66
N ASP A 226 11.09 -16.83 2.83
CA ASP A 226 11.38 -17.84 1.81
C ASP A 226 10.17 -18.71 1.46
N GLU A 227 9.30 -18.98 2.44
CA GLU A 227 8.04 -19.67 2.24
C GLU A 227 7.08 -18.84 1.39
N THR A 228 6.95 -17.54 1.69
CA THR A 228 6.11 -16.62 0.92
C THR A 228 6.63 -16.45 -0.51
N TYR A 229 7.95 -16.39 -0.73
CA TYR A 229 8.51 -16.35 -2.09
C TYR A 229 8.13 -17.59 -2.93
N LYS A 230 8.15 -18.78 -2.33
CA LYS A 230 7.69 -20.00 -3.03
C LYS A 230 6.20 -19.95 -3.33
N TRP A 231 5.40 -19.44 -2.41
CA TRP A 231 3.97 -19.25 -2.62
C TRP A 231 3.68 -18.20 -3.72
N ILE A 232 4.50 -17.15 -3.86
CA ILE A 232 4.41 -16.19 -4.97
C ILE A 232 4.68 -16.87 -6.31
N GLU A 233 5.71 -17.72 -6.41
CA GLU A 233 5.99 -18.51 -7.61
C GLU A 233 4.81 -19.41 -8.00
N GLU A 234 4.20 -20.07 -7.03
CA GLU A 234 2.99 -20.88 -7.20
C GLU A 234 1.80 -20.06 -7.69
N CYS A 235 1.55 -18.88 -7.09
CA CYS A 235 0.48 -17.97 -7.50
C CYS A 235 0.68 -17.44 -8.92
N ARG A 236 1.91 -17.05 -9.26
CA ARG A 236 2.25 -16.60 -10.60
C ARG A 236 2.01 -17.67 -11.64
N LYS A 237 2.43 -18.91 -11.36
CA LYS A 237 2.16 -20.05 -12.23
C LYS A 237 0.66 -20.23 -12.45
N LEU A 238 -0.14 -20.19 -11.38
CA LEU A 238 -1.59 -20.34 -11.48
C LEU A 238 -2.23 -19.24 -12.32
N ALA A 239 -1.84 -17.97 -12.13
CA ALA A 239 -2.33 -16.86 -12.96
C ALA A 239 -1.95 -17.05 -14.43
N LYS A 240 -0.72 -17.48 -14.72
CA LYS A 240 -0.24 -17.77 -16.08
C LYS A 240 -1.03 -18.88 -16.75
N ASP A 241 -1.31 -19.96 -16.02
CA ASP A 241 -2.10 -21.10 -16.51
C ASP A 241 -3.56 -20.70 -16.82
N ASN A 242 -4.03 -19.56 -16.29
CA ASN A 242 -5.34 -18.97 -16.56
C ASN A 242 -5.28 -17.71 -17.46
N ASP A 243 -4.13 -17.43 -18.10
CA ASP A 243 -3.91 -16.25 -18.95
C ASP A 243 -4.18 -14.88 -18.29
N ALA A 244 -4.09 -14.83 -16.96
CA ALA A 244 -4.30 -13.63 -16.16
C ALA A 244 -3.00 -12.87 -15.87
N GLU A 245 -3.08 -11.54 -15.94
CA GLU A 245 -2.04 -10.63 -15.48
C GLU A 245 -2.09 -10.47 -13.95
N LEU A 246 -0.95 -10.15 -13.33
CA LEU A 246 -0.88 -9.89 -11.90
C LEU A 246 -0.71 -8.40 -11.61
N VAL A 247 -1.59 -7.87 -10.78
CA VAL A 247 -1.37 -6.64 -10.02
C VAL A 247 -0.83 -7.06 -8.65
N THR A 248 0.42 -6.72 -8.36
CA THR A 248 1.05 -7.05 -7.07
C THR A 248 0.91 -5.88 -6.11
N VAL A 249 0.47 -6.14 -4.89
CA VAL A 249 0.19 -5.12 -3.88
C VAL A 249 0.92 -5.48 -2.60
N MET A 250 1.61 -4.52 -1.99
CA MET A 250 2.26 -4.70 -0.69
C MET A 250 2.39 -3.37 0.03
N HIS A 251 2.48 -3.37 1.37
CA HIS A 251 2.55 -2.11 2.11
C HIS A 251 3.90 -1.40 2.00
N HIS A 252 4.98 -2.09 2.39
CA HIS A 252 6.35 -1.59 2.30
C HIS A 252 6.82 -1.44 0.84
N ASN A 253 7.76 -0.54 0.60
CA ASN A 253 8.26 -0.30 -0.76
C ASN A 253 9.17 -1.44 -1.24
N LEU A 254 9.07 -1.78 -2.52
CA LEU A 254 9.99 -2.67 -3.23
C LEU A 254 11.35 -2.00 -3.44
N MET A 255 11.39 -0.68 -3.61
CA MET A 255 12.60 0.07 -3.93
C MET A 255 12.80 1.24 -2.97
N ASP A 256 13.99 1.83 -3.02
CA ASP A 256 14.24 3.11 -2.35
C ASP A 256 13.53 4.20 -3.16
N HIS A 257 12.55 4.88 -2.54
CA HIS A 257 11.90 6.09 -3.08
C HIS A 257 12.49 7.38 -2.51
N SER A 258 13.52 7.24 -1.67
CA SER A 258 14.29 8.34 -1.12
C SER A 258 15.69 7.86 -0.80
N GLU A 259 16.70 8.65 -1.15
CA GLU A 259 18.08 8.35 -0.76
C GLU A 259 18.29 8.42 0.76
N VAL A 260 17.42 9.13 1.48
CA VAL A 260 17.56 9.39 2.93
C VAL A 260 16.42 8.82 3.79
N VAL A 261 15.23 8.57 3.22
CA VAL A 261 14.08 7.95 3.90
C VAL A 261 13.84 6.55 3.32
N LYS A 262 14.58 5.56 3.79
CA LYS A 262 14.49 4.18 3.27
C LYS A 262 14.58 3.10 4.33
N ASP A 263 15.36 3.33 5.38
CA ASP A 263 15.50 2.38 6.46
C ASP A 263 14.16 2.19 7.18
N GLY A 264 13.63 0.97 7.14
CA GLY A 264 12.32 0.64 7.68
C GLY A 264 11.14 1.04 6.79
N PHE A 265 11.37 1.60 5.60
CA PHE A 265 10.33 1.88 4.60
C PHE A 265 10.40 0.89 3.45
N THR A 266 11.58 0.76 2.86
CA THR A 266 11.88 -0.25 1.85
C THR A 266 12.07 -1.62 2.50
N LEU A 267 11.64 -2.68 1.81
CA LEU A 267 11.82 -4.06 2.27
C LEU A 267 13.28 -4.36 2.65
N ASN A 268 13.47 -5.05 3.78
CA ASN A 268 14.79 -5.38 4.33
C ASN A 268 15.75 -6.10 3.37
N ASP A 269 15.21 -6.90 2.44
CA ASP A 269 15.97 -7.62 1.41
C ASP A 269 15.35 -7.35 0.04
N ASN A 270 15.23 -6.05 -0.28
CA ASN A 270 14.57 -5.57 -1.49
C ASN A 270 15.18 -6.15 -2.78
N GLN A 271 16.51 -6.28 -2.87
CA GLN A 271 17.15 -6.83 -4.06
C GLN A 271 16.75 -8.28 -4.33
N LYS A 272 16.57 -9.10 -3.28
CA LYS A 272 16.02 -10.45 -3.41
C LYS A 272 14.57 -10.43 -3.88
N ALA A 273 13.75 -9.51 -3.35
CA ALA A 273 12.37 -9.34 -3.78
C ALA A 273 12.28 -8.95 -5.26
N ILE A 274 13.05 -7.94 -5.69
CA ILE A 274 13.16 -7.50 -7.08
C ILE A 274 13.54 -8.67 -7.99
N ASN A 275 14.58 -9.43 -7.62
CA ASN A 275 15.03 -10.57 -8.41
C ASN A 275 13.95 -11.67 -8.51
N ASN A 276 13.27 -11.97 -7.40
CA ASN A 276 12.18 -12.95 -7.40
C ASN A 276 11.01 -12.48 -8.28
N PHE A 277 10.62 -11.21 -8.19
CA PHE A 277 9.49 -10.66 -8.95
C PHE A 277 9.79 -10.63 -10.45
N LEU A 278 10.99 -10.21 -10.85
CA LEU A 278 11.44 -10.26 -12.25
C LEU A 278 11.51 -11.69 -12.81
N ASN A 279 11.90 -12.67 -11.99
CA ASN A 279 11.90 -14.09 -12.37
C ASN A 279 10.49 -14.63 -12.55
N ASN A 280 9.54 -14.10 -11.79
CA ASN A 280 8.11 -14.38 -11.90
C ASN A 280 7.38 -13.49 -12.91
N GLU A 281 8.08 -12.72 -13.73
CA GLU A 281 7.46 -11.84 -14.76
C GLU A 281 6.47 -10.82 -14.17
N ILE A 282 6.63 -10.45 -12.89
CA ILE A 282 5.87 -9.36 -12.25
C ILE A 282 6.43 -8.04 -12.76
N LYS A 283 5.53 -7.15 -13.21
CA LYS A 283 5.86 -5.90 -13.90
C LYS A 283 5.87 -4.68 -13.00
N PHE A 284 5.04 -4.68 -11.96
CA PHE A 284 4.98 -3.58 -11.01
C PHE A 284 4.43 -4.03 -9.66
N THR A 285 4.73 -3.23 -8.64
CA THR A 285 4.11 -3.27 -7.32
C THR A 285 3.34 -1.98 -7.08
N LEU A 286 2.17 -2.09 -6.42
CA LEU A 286 1.47 -0.97 -5.80
C LEU A 286 1.84 -0.98 -4.30
N SER A 287 2.46 0.09 -3.82
CA SER A 287 2.91 0.23 -2.43
C SER A 287 2.53 1.56 -1.78
N GLY A 288 2.86 1.71 -0.49
CA GLY A 288 2.55 2.89 0.32
C GLY A 288 3.64 3.16 1.37
N HIS A 289 3.26 3.31 2.65
CA HIS A 289 4.14 3.36 3.83
C HIS A 289 5.02 4.62 3.97
N ILE A 290 5.75 5.02 2.93
CA ILE A 290 6.56 6.25 2.93
C ILE A 290 5.69 7.52 2.79
N HIS A 291 4.40 7.37 2.49
CA HIS A 291 3.37 8.41 2.33
C HIS A 291 3.55 9.39 1.16
N VAL A 292 4.68 9.32 0.45
CA VAL A 292 4.99 10.18 -0.70
C VAL A 292 4.44 9.55 -1.97
N GLN A 293 3.89 10.36 -2.88
CA GLN A 293 3.55 9.91 -4.22
C GLN A 293 4.81 9.82 -5.06
N ASP A 294 5.25 8.60 -5.41
CA ASP A 294 6.52 8.39 -6.10
C ASP A 294 6.51 7.12 -6.95
N ILE A 295 7.19 7.12 -8.10
CA ILE A 295 7.33 5.97 -8.99
C ILE A 295 8.81 5.70 -9.26
N SER A 296 9.30 4.62 -8.65
CA SER A 296 10.66 4.12 -8.85
C SER A 296 10.67 2.95 -9.84
N SER A 297 11.81 2.70 -10.47
CA SER A 297 11.94 1.56 -11.37
C SER A 297 13.31 0.93 -11.34
N TYR A 298 13.33 -0.39 -11.55
CA TYR A 298 14.55 -1.16 -11.68
C TYR A 298 14.57 -1.86 -13.03
N LYS A 299 15.62 -1.59 -13.81
CA LYS A 299 15.93 -2.33 -15.03
C LYS A 299 17.09 -3.27 -14.76
N ASN A 300 16.86 -4.57 -14.96
CA ASN A 300 17.91 -5.57 -14.78
C ASN A 300 19.06 -5.28 -15.79
N PRO A 301 20.32 -5.12 -15.37
CA PRO A 301 21.41 -4.81 -16.29
C PRO A 301 21.75 -5.94 -17.29
N GLU A 302 21.44 -7.18 -16.93
CA GLU A 302 21.75 -8.39 -17.70
C GLU A 302 20.59 -8.84 -18.62
N SER A 303 19.42 -8.23 -18.50
CA SER A 303 18.25 -8.53 -19.34
C SER A 303 17.49 -7.26 -19.74
N SER A 304 16.53 -7.35 -20.66
CA SER A 304 15.65 -6.21 -20.96
C SER A 304 14.50 -6.05 -19.96
N LYS A 305 14.42 -6.91 -18.92
CA LYS A 305 13.32 -6.90 -17.96
C LYS A 305 13.38 -5.65 -17.07
N LYS A 306 12.21 -5.05 -16.85
CA LYS A 306 11.99 -3.89 -16.00
C LYS A 306 10.86 -4.19 -15.02
N ILE A 307 10.95 -3.66 -13.81
CA ILE A 307 9.89 -3.67 -12.82
C ILE A 307 9.76 -2.26 -12.24
N TYR A 308 8.52 -1.85 -11.96
CA TYR A 308 8.19 -0.58 -11.33
C TYR A 308 7.74 -0.79 -9.89
N ASP A 309 7.99 0.20 -9.04
CA ASP A 309 7.36 0.32 -7.73
C ASP A 309 6.56 1.63 -7.74
N ILE A 310 5.24 1.51 -7.66
CA ILE A 310 4.32 2.65 -7.68
C ILE A 310 3.86 2.86 -6.24
N THR A 311 4.47 3.84 -5.59
CA THR A 311 4.09 4.25 -4.24
C THR A 311 2.99 5.29 -4.34
N THR A 312 1.79 4.96 -3.87
CA THR A 312 0.70 5.93 -3.78
C THR A 312 0.88 6.79 -2.53
N GLY A 313 0.70 8.10 -2.65
CA GLY A 313 0.74 9.00 -1.49
C GLY A 313 -0.32 8.63 -0.44
N ALA A 314 -0.04 8.89 0.84
CA ALA A 314 -0.95 8.51 1.92
C ALA A 314 -2.27 9.28 1.85
N LEU A 315 -3.40 8.58 1.95
CA LEU A 315 -4.72 9.20 1.93
C LEU A 315 -4.93 10.15 3.12
N SER A 316 -4.20 9.95 4.21
CA SER A 316 -4.27 10.78 5.41
C SER A 316 -3.37 12.03 5.37
N VAL A 317 -2.45 12.16 4.40
CA VAL A 317 -1.47 13.25 4.32
C VAL A 317 -1.71 14.07 3.06
N TYR A 318 -1.35 15.37 3.06
CA TYR A 318 -1.40 16.17 1.82
C TYR A 318 -0.61 15.44 0.72
N PRO A 319 -1.10 15.34 -0.53
CA PRO A 319 -2.28 16.00 -1.11
C PRO A 319 -3.65 15.30 -0.95
N GLN A 320 -3.75 14.18 -0.23
CA GLN A 320 -4.93 13.31 -0.26
C GLN A 320 -5.29 12.87 -1.69
N LYS A 321 -4.27 12.39 -2.43
CA LYS A 321 -4.47 11.74 -3.71
C LYS A 321 -4.68 10.23 -3.52
N TYR A 322 -5.31 9.62 -4.51
CA TYR A 322 -5.39 8.17 -4.68
C TYR A 322 -4.99 7.81 -6.11
N GLY A 323 -4.52 6.59 -6.30
CA GLY A 323 -4.15 6.05 -7.61
C GLY A 323 -5.38 5.58 -8.39
N VAL A 324 -5.34 5.75 -9.70
CA VAL A 324 -6.28 5.20 -10.67
C VAL A 324 -5.47 4.34 -11.63
N LEU A 325 -5.59 3.03 -11.49
CA LEU A 325 -4.97 2.07 -12.40
C LEU A 325 -6.04 1.58 -13.37
N LYS A 326 -5.80 1.72 -14.68
CA LYS A 326 -6.68 1.23 -15.73
C LYS A 326 -6.00 0.07 -16.44
N TYR A 327 -6.71 -1.03 -16.58
CA TYR A 327 -6.34 -2.13 -17.43
C TYR A 327 -7.12 -2.04 -18.73
N ALA A 328 -6.42 -2.02 -19.85
CA ALA A 328 -6.99 -1.93 -21.19
C ALA A 328 -6.97 -3.31 -21.88
N SER A 329 -8.16 -3.83 -22.20
CA SER A 329 -8.32 -5.07 -22.97
C SER A 329 -8.52 -4.74 -24.46
N PRO A 330 -8.01 -5.54 -25.41
CA PRO A 330 -7.26 -6.80 -25.26
C PRO A 330 -5.74 -6.62 -25.21
N ASN A 331 -5.24 -5.38 -25.21
CA ASN A 331 -3.79 -5.11 -25.26
C ASN A 331 -3.06 -5.54 -23.99
N LYS A 332 -3.81 -5.77 -22.91
CA LYS A 332 -3.34 -6.09 -21.56
C LYS A 332 -2.46 -4.98 -20.97
N GLU A 333 -2.60 -3.74 -21.41
CA GLU A 333 -1.79 -2.60 -20.97
C GLU A 333 -2.33 -2.04 -19.65
N PHE A 334 -1.45 -1.47 -18.83
CA PHE A 334 -1.83 -0.77 -17.60
C PHE A 334 -1.45 0.72 -17.67
N ASP A 335 -2.39 1.59 -17.35
CA ASP A 335 -2.17 3.03 -17.20
C ASP A 335 -2.45 3.42 -15.75
N TYR A 336 -1.44 3.92 -15.05
CA TYR A 336 -1.58 4.52 -13.73
C TYR A 336 -1.64 6.04 -13.86
N SER A 337 -2.59 6.65 -13.16
CA SER A 337 -2.62 8.09 -12.90
C SER A 337 -3.03 8.37 -11.46
N THR A 338 -2.93 9.61 -10.97
CA THR A 338 -3.46 10.00 -9.65
C THR A 338 -4.63 10.96 -9.77
N GLU A 339 -5.53 10.91 -8.79
CA GLU A 339 -6.66 11.83 -8.64
C GLU A 339 -6.76 12.33 -7.20
N TRP A 340 -7.36 13.50 -7.01
CA TRP A 340 -7.57 14.09 -5.68
C TRP A 340 -8.87 13.57 -5.07
N VAL A 341 -8.87 13.28 -3.77
CA VAL A 341 -10.12 13.12 -3.03
C VAL A 341 -10.89 14.44 -3.04
N ASN A 342 -12.14 14.42 -3.50
CA ASN A 342 -12.95 15.62 -3.62
C ASN A 342 -13.74 15.92 -2.33
N VAL A 343 -12.99 16.29 -1.28
CA VAL A 343 -13.53 16.65 0.03
C VAL A 343 -14.48 17.84 -0.05
N GLU A 344 -14.18 18.82 -0.90
CA GLU A 344 -15.00 20.03 -1.03
C GLU A 344 -16.39 19.73 -1.61
N ASP A 345 -16.48 18.89 -2.63
CA ASP A 345 -17.79 18.53 -3.19
C ASP A 345 -18.57 17.61 -2.26
N TRP A 346 -17.90 16.67 -1.58
CA TRP A 346 -18.54 15.90 -0.49
C TRP A 346 -19.08 16.82 0.61
N ALA A 347 -18.31 17.81 1.05
CA ALA A 347 -18.71 18.76 2.09
C ALA A 347 -19.95 19.56 1.67
N LYS A 348 -19.97 20.05 0.41
CA LYS A 348 -21.13 20.77 -0.16
C LYS A 348 -22.37 19.88 -0.23
N GLU A 349 -22.24 18.66 -0.73
CA GLU A 349 -23.33 17.68 -0.85
C GLU A 349 -23.95 17.33 0.51
N ASN A 350 -23.12 17.25 1.55
CA ASN A 350 -23.54 16.99 2.92
C ASN A 350 -23.93 18.25 3.71
N LYS A 351 -24.00 19.41 3.04
CA LYS A 351 -24.34 20.71 3.65
C LYS A 351 -23.46 21.04 4.86
N ASN A 352 -22.19 20.63 4.81
CA ASN A 352 -21.21 20.93 5.84
C ASN A 352 -20.92 22.43 5.86
N THR A 353 -20.74 23.00 7.05
CA THR A 353 -20.47 24.44 7.25
C THR A 353 -19.04 24.74 7.68
N ASP A 354 -18.20 23.72 7.88
CA ASP A 354 -16.77 23.91 8.19
C ASP A 354 -16.06 24.47 6.96
N THR A 355 -15.52 25.68 7.11
CA THR A 355 -14.82 26.37 6.02
C THR A 355 -13.55 25.66 5.60
N ASN A 356 -12.91 24.88 6.48
CA ASN A 356 -11.76 24.07 6.11
C ASN A 356 -12.17 22.95 5.18
N LEU A 357 -13.30 22.27 5.43
CA LEU A 357 -13.79 21.21 4.55
C LEU A 357 -14.34 21.75 3.22
N LEU A 358 -14.91 22.95 3.21
CA LEU A 358 -15.40 23.63 2.00
C LEU A 358 -14.27 24.23 1.13
N SER A 359 -13.04 24.28 1.64
CA SER A 359 -11.83 24.74 0.94
C SER A 359 -10.65 23.83 1.29
N PHE A 360 -10.90 22.53 1.29
CA PHE A 360 -10.03 21.53 1.89
C PHE A 360 -8.67 21.43 1.22
N LYS A 361 -8.61 21.60 -0.11
CA LYS A 361 -7.33 21.52 -0.82
C LYS A 361 -6.35 22.60 -0.34
N GLU A 362 -6.84 23.84 -0.23
CA GLU A 362 -6.06 24.97 0.28
C GLU A 362 -5.73 24.81 1.77
N TYR A 363 -6.70 24.36 2.58
CA TYR A 363 -6.48 24.07 3.99
C TYR A 363 -5.39 23.02 4.20
N SER A 364 -5.48 21.87 3.52
CA SER A 364 -4.56 20.75 3.67
C SER A 364 -3.15 21.12 3.23
N LYS A 365 -3.02 21.80 2.08
CA LYS A 365 -1.75 22.35 1.57
C LYS A 365 -1.10 23.28 2.59
N LYS A 366 -1.88 24.23 3.12
CA LYS A 366 -1.39 25.20 4.12
C LYS A 366 -0.98 24.50 5.41
N ALA A 367 -1.83 23.62 5.96
CA ALA A 367 -1.57 22.94 7.22
C ALA A 367 -0.31 22.07 7.16
N PHE A 368 -0.15 21.27 6.10
CA PHE A 368 1.03 20.42 5.91
C PHE A 368 2.29 21.25 5.63
N GLY A 369 2.17 22.28 4.77
CA GLY A 369 3.27 23.17 4.45
C GLY A 369 3.78 23.97 5.64
N ASP A 370 2.89 24.54 6.44
CA ASP A 370 3.27 25.30 7.63
C ASP A 370 3.95 24.40 8.68
N LYS A 371 3.45 23.17 8.87
CA LYS A 371 4.11 22.19 9.74
C LYS A 371 5.53 21.85 9.26
N ALA A 372 5.72 21.74 7.94
CA ALA A 372 7.04 21.53 7.36
C ALA A 372 7.97 22.75 7.58
N ALA A 373 7.46 23.97 7.40
CA ALA A 373 8.21 25.19 7.68
C ALA A 373 8.59 25.31 9.16
N ASP A 374 7.66 25.03 10.08
CA ASP A 374 7.89 25.06 11.52
C ASP A 374 8.95 24.03 11.93
N MET A 375 8.88 22.82 11.36
CA MET A 375 9.90 21.79 11.58
C MET A 375 11.28 22.28 11.13
N ALA A 376 11.38 22.87 9.93
CA ALA A 376 12.64 23.40 9.43
C ALA A 376 13.16 24.55 10.31
N TYR A 377 12.29 25.47 10.70
CA TYR A 377 12.63 26.59 11.57
C TYR A 377 13.20 26.11 12.91
N ILE A 378 12.49 25.19 13.58
CA ILE A 378 12.91 24.64 14.88
C ILE A 378 14.27 23.94 14.77
N ASN A 379 14.50 23.17 13.71
CA ASN A 379 15.78 22.47 13.51
C ASN A 379 16.94 23.44 13.20
N LEU A 380 16.66 24.59 12.59
CA LEU A 380 17.66 25.59 12.24
C LEU A 380 17.89 26.63 13.35
N ALA A 381 16.95 26.80 14.28
CA ALA A 381 16.99 27.85 15.32
C ALA A 381 18.27 27.79 16.19
N ASP A 382 18.78 26.59 16.45
CA ASP A 382 20.00 26.38 17.24
C ASP A 382 21.29 26.30 16.39
N VAL A 383 21.17 26.38 15.06
CA VAL A 383 22.32 26.31 14.14
C VAL A 383 23.00 27.67 14.07
N LYS A 384 24.24 27.74 14.56
CA LYS A 384 25.05 28.97 14.51
C LYS A 384 25.39 29.32 13.06
N GLY A 385 25.29 30.61 12.73
CA GLY A 385 25.77 31.16 11.46
C GLY A 385 24.66 31.64 10.52
N TYR A 386 23.40 31.39 10.84
CA TYR A 386 22.25 31.92 10.11
C TYR A 386 21.55 33.03 10.88
N SER A 387 21.16 34.10 10.19
CA SER A 387 20.24 35.11 10.73
C SER A 387 18.81 34.56 10.77
N ILE A 388 17.93 35.20 11.55
CA ILE A 388 16.50 34.84 11.58
C ILE A 388 15.87 34.94 10.17
N GLU A 389 16.27 35.95 9.38
CA GLU A 389 15.81 36.12 8.00
C GLU A 389 16.25 34.95 7.11
N GLN A 390 17.49 34.49 7.23
CA GLN A 390 17.99 33.33 6.50
C GLN A 390 17.26 32.04 6.91
N ILE A 391 17.00 31.85 8.21
CA ILE A 391 16.22 30.70 8.70
C ILE A 391 14.81 30.71 8.12
N ASN A 392 14.16 31.87 8.05
CA ASN A 392 12.83 32.00 7.44
C ASN A 392 12.85 31.65 5.95
N LEU A 393 13.84 32.15 5.20
CA LEU A 393 14.01 31.82 3.77
C LEU A 393 14.21 30.31 3.56
N MET A 394 15.07 29.69 4.38
CA MET A 394 15.31 28.24 4.35
C MET A 394 14.05 27.45 4.69
N SER A 395 13.28 27.88 5.69
CA SER A 395 12.06 27.21 6.12
C SER A 395 10.96 27.27 5.06
N GLU A 396 10.80 28.40 4.36
CA GLU A 396 9.87 28.51 3.24
C GLU A 396 10.30 27.62 2.06
N THR A 397 11.60 27.61 1.70
CA THR A 397 12.10 26.68 0.68
C THR A 397 11.86 25.21 1.06
N PHE A 398 12.06 24.84 2.34
CA PHE A 398 11.77 23.49 2.82
C PHE A 398 10.30 23.14 2.63
N LYS A 399 9.40 24.04 3.01
CA LYS A 399 7.95 23.88 2.82
C LYS A 399 7.58 23.66 1.36
N GLU A 400 8.08 24.49 0.44
CA GLU A 400 7.75 24.39 -0.98
C GLU A 400 8.23 23.07 -1.60
N LEU A 401 9.46 22.66 -1.30
CA LEU A 401 10.01 21.39 -1.79
C LEU A 401 9.30 20.18 -1.17
N ASN A 402 9.02 20.21 0.12
CA ASN A 402 8.33 19.11 0.81
C ASN A 402 6.89 18.93 0.30
N LEU A 403 6.16 20.02 0.05
CA LEU A 403 4.83 19.96 -0.55
C LEU A 403 4.87 19.30 -1.93
N LYS A 404 5.83 19.68 -2.76
CA LYS A 404 5.97 19.14 -4.12
C LYS A 404 6.35 17.67 -4.12
N TYR A 405 7.27 17.27 -3.23
CA TYR A 405 7.68 15.88 -3.07
C TYR A 405 6.51 14.98 -2.69
N PHE A 406 5.75 15.33 -1.64
CA PHE A 406 4.57 14.57 -1.25
C PHE A 406 3.48 14.52 -2.33
N GLU A 407 3.44 15.51 -3.22
CA GLU A 407 2.52 15.57 -4.35
C GLU A 407 3.00 14.80 -5.60
N GLY A 408 4.28 14.38 -5.66
CA GLY A 408 4.95 13.78 -6.82
C GLY A 408 5.19 14.78 -7.95
N THR A 409 5.53 16.02 -7.61
CA THR A 409 5.64 17.16 -8.56
C THR A 409 6.92 17.97 -8.35
N GLU A 410 7.90 17.37 -7.69
CA GLU A 410 9.27 17.85 -7.52
C GLU A 410 10.06 17.94 -8.84
N ASN A 411 9.61 17.29 -9.91
CA ASN A 411 10.14 17.51 -11.25
C ASN A 411 9.47 18.71 -12.01
N ILE A 412 8.36 19.27 -11.52
CA ILE A 412 7.57 20.31 -12.24
C ILE A 412 7.92 21.73 -11.75
N ASP A 413 8.23 22.66 -12.66
CA ASP A 413 8.33 24.12 -12.41
C ASP A 413 9.22 24.55 -11.22
N ASN A 414 10.29 23.79 -10.93
CA ASN A 414 11.13 24.01 -9.75
C ASN A 414 12.29 24.99 -9.92
N GLU A 415 12.49 25.54 -11.11
CA GLU A 415 13.61 26.44 -11.39
C GLU A 415 13.63 27.67 -10.48
N SER A 416 12.46 28.22 -10.14
CA SER A 416 12.35 29.36 -9.22
C SER A 416 12.82 29.02 -7.81
N ILE A 417 12.41 27.85 -7.31
CA ILE A 417 12.76 27.34 -5.97
C ILE A 417 14.26 27.05 -5.91
N LEU A 418 14.80 26.34 -6.90
CA LEU A 418 16.22 25.98 -6.97
C LEU A 418 17.15 27.19 -7.16
N ASN A 419 16.64 28.31 -7.68
CA ASN A 419 17.39 29.57 -7.80
C ASN A 419 17.22 30.53 -6.61
N SER A 420 16.29 30.21 -5.70
CA SER A 420 15.98 31.04 -4.52
C SER A 420 17.18 31.19 -3.58
N GLU A 421 17.17 32.26 -2.77
CA GLU A 421 18.18 32.45 -1.74
C GLU A 421 18.10 31.37 -0.66
N GLY A 422 16.89 30.98 -0.24
CA GLY A 422 16.67 29.90 0.72
C GLY A 422 17.28 28.58 0.28
N TYR A 423 17.13 28.21 -1.00
CA TYR A 423 17.77 27.00 -1.53
C TYR A 423 19.29 27.10 -1.55
N LYS A 424 19.86 28.24 -1.95
CA LYS A 424 21.33 28.47 -1.91
C LYS A 424 21.88 28.34 -0.48
N LEU A 425 21.13 28.76 0.53
CA LEU A 425 21.49 28.58 1.93
C LEU A 425 21.51 27.09 2.31
N TRP A 426 20.51 26.30 1.89
CA TRP A 426 20.53 24.84 2.07
C TRP A 426 21.72 24.15 1.39
N GLN A 427 22.20 24.67 0.25
CA GLN A 427 23.38 24.15 -0.44
C GLN A 427 24.70 24.38 0.32
N THR A 428 24.72 25.24 1.35
CA THR A 428 25.86 25.34 2.26
C THR A 428 25.96 24.16 3.24
N ASN A 429 24.99 23.24 3.17
CA ASN A 429 24.91 21.99 3.92
C ASN A 429 24.88 22.23 5.45
N PRO A 430 23.83 22.89 5.98
CA PRO A 430 23.67 23.01 7.42
C PRO A 430 23.65 21.63 8.08
N PRO A 431 24.15 21.49 9.32
CA PRO A 431 24.21 20.21 9.99
C PRO A 431 22.80 19.65 10.20
N GLY A 432 22.64 18.34 10.00
CA GLY A 432 21.40 17.62 10.30
C GLY A 432 20.85 16.85 9.10
N PHE A 433 19.70 16.22 9.33
CA PHE A 433 19.00 15.40 8.35
C PHE A 433 18.37 16.24 7.22
N LEU A 434 17.78 17.39 7.56
CA LEU A 434 16.98 18.20 6.62
C LEU A 434 17.77 18.69 5.39
N ALA A 435 19.07 18.97 5.55
CA ALA A 435 19.92 19.37 4.42
C ALA A 435 20.04 18.26 3.36
N LYS A 436 20.24 17.02 3.81
CA LYS A 436 20.32 15.85 2.93
C LYS A 436 18.97 15.53 2.31
N TYR A 437 17.88 15.69 3.08
CA TYR A 437 16.52 15.49 2.61
C TYR A 437 16.12 16.46 1.50
N ILE A 438 16.37 17.76 1.66
CA ILE A 438 16.13 18.73 0.57
C ILE A 438 16.96 18.39 -0.66
N GLN A 439 18.22 18.01 -0.47
CA GLN A 439 19.09 17.63 -1.58
C GLN A 439 18.53 16.41 -2.32
N SER A 440 18.06 15.38 -1.60
CA SER A 440 17.50 14.18 -2.23
C SER A 440 16.25 14.48 -3.06
N ILE A 441 15.35 15.35 -2.58
CA ILE A 441 14.17 15.78 -3.35
C ILE A 441 14.60 16.45 -4.67
N SER A 442 15.59 17.34 -4.60
CA SER A 442 16.02 18.11 -5.77
C SER A 442 16.84 17.31 -6.79
N SER A 443 17.41 16.18 -6.36
CA SER A 443 18.21 15.29 -7.20
C SER A 443 17.40 14.19 -7.84
N ASP A 444 16.15 14.01 -7.41
CA ASP A 444 15.25 13.07 -8.04
C ASP A 444 15.03 13.44 -9.50
N LYS A 445 15.22 12.47 -10.38
CA LYS A 445 15.23 12.66 -11.83
C LYS A 445 14.45 11.59 -12.55
N ASP A 446 13.75 10.73 -11.81
CA ASP A 446 13.08 9.60 -12.42
C ASP A 446 11.59 9.84 -12.54
N THR A 447 11.11 9.54 -13.76
CA THR A 447 9.71 9.28 -14.08
C THR A 447 8.72 10.42 -13.75
N ASP A 448 7.50 10.30 -14.26
CA ASP A 448 6.39 11.15 -13.83
C ASP A 448 5.68 10.39 -12.70
N ASP A 449 5.78 10.88 -11.46
CA ASP A 449 5.23 10.18 -10.29
C ASP A 449 3.71 10.12 -10.25
N ASN A 450 3.06 10.88 -11.13
CA ASN A 450 1.61 10.93 -11.23
C ASN A 450 1.08 10.22 -12.46
N ASN A 451 1.92 9.78 -13.42
CA ASN A 451 1.48 9.06 -14.61
C ASN A 451 2.50 8.00 -15.04
N LEU A 452 2.03 6.77 -15.26
CA LEU A 452 2.87 5.69 -15.78
C LEU A 452 2.08 4.78 -16.72
N HIS A 453 2.64 4.55 -17.91
CA HIS A 453 2.18 3.52 -18.83
C HIS A 453 3.07 2.28 -18.70
N ILE A 454 2.45 1.10 -18.54
CA ILE A 454 3.12 -0.19 -18.45
C ILE A 454 2.63 -1.08 -19.59
N ASP A 455 3.54 -1.30 -20.54
CA ASP A 455 3.33 -2.20 -21.67
C ASP A 455 3.36 -3.68 -21.25
N ASN A 456 2.56 -4.49 -21.94
CA ASN A 456 2.54 -5.94 -21.79
C ASN A 456 3.31 -6.74 -22.86
N LYS A 457 4.05 -6.05 -23.74
CA LYS A 457 4.77 -6.64 -24.88
C LYS A 457 6.15 -7.17 -24.56
#